data_AF-A0AA41W013-F1
#
_entry.id   AF-A0AA41W013-F1
#
_cell.length_a   1.000
_cell.length_b   1.000
_cell.length_c   1.000
_cell.angle_alpha   90.00
_cell.angle_beta   90.00
_cell.angle_gamma   90.00
#
_symmetry.space_group_name_H-M   'P 1'
#
loop_
_entity.id
_entity.type
_entity.pdbx_description
1 polymer ?
#
loop_
_entity_poly.entity_id
_entity_poly.type
_entity_poly.pdbx_seq_one_letter_code
_entity_poly.pdbx_strand_id
1 'polypeptide(L)'
;MKEDVDGYKRFSIEEMVCGIRFDLITLQSALAKLCVKKKPRYVRVNTLIDFESAFRDFSKQHKVEKDDIVSDLLVLPPGTDLHDHASVKNGSIFLQGKASSMVAVALGPQPCWQVLDACSAPGNKTGKITACELNKDRVKRLEDTVKYSGASNVEVLHGNFLNISTEDPLYTKVRAAILLDPSCSCSGTAVDKLDHLLPSFTAAQAVEVADTPRVKNLAAFQSRALAHALSC
;
A
#
# COMPACT_ATOMS: atom_id res chain seq x y z
N MET A 1 -31.93 13.08 -29.74
CA MET A 1 -30.58 12.49 -29.58
C MET A 1 -29.83 13.26 -28.50
N LYS A 2 -30.05 12.90 -27.24
CA LYS A 2 -29.19 13.20 -26.09
C LYS A 2 -29.37 11.98 -25.20
N GLU A 3 -28.38 11.10 -25.19
CA GLU A 3 -28.36 9.92 -24.35
C GLU A 3 -27.86 10.31 -22.96
N ASP A 4 -28.60 9.84 -21.95
CA ASP A 4 -28.26 9.88 -20.53
C ASP A 4 -27.01 9.04 -20.27
N VAL A 5 -25.99 9.66 -19.66
CA VAL A 5 -24.85 8.99 -19.04
C VAL A 5 -24.66 9.60 -17.66
N ASP A 6 -25.45 9.14 -16.69
CA ASP A 6 -25.13 9.31 -15.27
C ASP A 6 -25.77 8.17 -14.47
N GLY A 7 -25.04 7.06 -14.38
CA GLY A 7 -25.41 5.85 -13.65
C GLY A 7 -24.55 5.59 -12.42
N TYR A 8 -23.93 6.61 -11.81
CA TYR A 8 -23.20 6.44 -10.56
C TYR A 8 -24.14 6.59 -9.36
N LYS A 9 -24.54 5.46 -8.77
CA LYS A 9 -25.20 5.44 -7.46
C LYS A 9 -24.23 5.99 -6.40
N ARG A 10 -24.59 7.12 -5.80
CA ARG A 10 -24.00 7.61 -4.55
C ARG A 10 -24.34 6.61 -3.44
N PHE A 11 -23.37 5.83 -2.99
CA PHE A 11 -23.49 5.06 -1.76
C PHE A 11 -23.36 6.01 -0.57
N SER A 12 -24.18 5.80 0.47
CA SER A 12 -24.06 6.55 1.72
C SER A 12 -22.74 6.21 2.41
N ILE A 13 -22.08 7.22 3.00
CA ILE A 13 -20.84 7.07 3.79
C ILE A 13 -21.04 6.03 4.91
N GLU A 14 -22.24 5.97 5.49
CA GLU A 14 -22.57 5.00 6.55
C GLU A 14 -22.63 3.55 6.06
N GLU A 15 -23.08 3.32 4.82
CA GLU A 15 -23.13 1.97 4.22
C GLU A 15 -21.73 1.43 3.91
N MET A 16 -20.84 2.31 3.42
CA MET A 16 -19.46 1.95 3.07
C MET A 16 -18.61 1.65 4.31
N VAL A 17 -18.79 2.41 5.40
CA VAL A 17 -18.09 2.22 6.68
C VAL A 17 -18.62 1.00 7.45
N CYS A 18 -19.92 0.72 7.39
CA CYS A 18 -20.53 -0.43 8.08
C CYS A 18 -20.17 -1.76 7.40
N GLY A 19 -20.10 -1.81 6.07
CA GLY A 19 -19.70 -2.99 5.30
C GLY A 19 -18.26 -3.44 5.58
N ILE A 20 -17.32 -2.50 5.70
CA ILE A 20 -15.91 -2.78 6.03
C ILE A 20 -15.77 -3.38 7.44
N ARG A 21 -16.63 -2.98 8.38
CA ARG A 21 -16.53 -3.39 9.79
C ARG A 21 -17.04 -4.82 10.04
N PHE A 22 -17.96 -5.32 9.20
CA PHE A 22 -18.53 -6.68 9.35
C PHE A 22 -17.65 -7.79 8.76
N ASP A 23 -16.84 -7.51 7.73
CA ASP A 23 -15.99 -8.54 7.09
C ASP A 23 -14.64 -8.79 7.81
N LEU A 24 -14.12 -7.78 8.52
CA LEU A 24 -12.78 -7.85 9.14
C LEU A 24 -12.69 -8.80 10.36
N ILE A 25 -13.78 -8.97 11.12
CA ILE A 25 -13.80 -9.82 12.33
C ILE A 25 -13.86 -11.31 11.94
N THR A 26 -14.61 -11.65 10.91
CA THR A 26 -14.75 -13.04 10.44
C THR A 26 -13.45 -13.55 9.81
N LEU A 27 -12.72 -12.69 9.07
CA LEU A 27 -11.43 -12.99 8.44
C LEU A 27 -10.28 -13.23 9.43
N GLN A 28 -10.24 -12.51 10.55
CA GLN A 28 -9.21 -12.72 11.59
C GLN A 28 -9.29 -14.12 12.21
N SER A 29 -10.50 -14.65 12.41
CA SER A 29 -10.71 -15.98 13.00
C SER A 29 -10.30 -17.14 12.07
N ALA A 30 -10.37 -16.92 10.75
CA ALA A 30 -9.97 -17.91 9.73
C ALA A 30 -8.44 -17.97 9.53
N LEU A 31 -7.74 -16.82 9.61
CA LEU A 31 -6.29 -16.72 9.41
C LEU A 31 -5.48 -17.42 10.51
N ALA A 32 -6.00 -17.51 11.74
CA ALA A 32 -5.33 -18.15 12.86
C ALA A 32 -5.17 -19.68 12.72
N LYS A 33 -5.89 -20.32 11.78
CA LYS A 33 -5.84 -21.77 11.54
C LYS A 33 -4.97 -22.19 10.36
N LEU A 34 -4.33 -21.25 9.67
CA LEU A 34 -3.43 -21.59 8.56
C LEU A 34 -2.07 -22.04 9.13
N CYS A 35 -1.79 -23.34 9.02
CA CYS A 35 -0.46 -23.93 9.15
C CYS A 35 0.58 -22.97 8.51
N VAL A 36 1.68 -22.67 9.21
CA VAL A 36 2.72 -21.72 8.79
C VAL A 36 3.40 -22.21 7.50
N LYS A 37 2.71 -22.04 6.37
CA LYS A 37 3.26 -22.29 5.06
C LYS A 37 4.21 -21.14 4.77
N LYS A 38 5.47 -21.47 4.45
CA LYS A 38 6.46 -20.48 4.05
C LYS A 38 5.89 -19.68 2.87
N LYS A 39 5.70 -18.38 3.06
CA LYS A 39 5.10 -17.52 2.05
C LYS A 39 6.10 -17.29 0.90
N PRO A 40 5.64 -17.22 -0.35
CA PRO A 40 6.49 -16.84 -1.47
C PRO A 40 7.01 -15.40 -1.28
N ARG A 41 8.14 -15.11 -1.92
CA ARG A 41 8.72 -13.76 -1.95
C ARG A 41 8.15 -13.03 -3.16
N TYR A 42 7.47 -11.91 -2.92
CA TYR A 42 6.95 -11.05 -3.97
C TYR A 42 7.92 -9.91 -4.26
N VAL A 43 8.10 -9.61 -5.54
CA VAL A 43 8.96 -8.54 -6.05
C VAL A 43 8.19 -7.79 -7.13
N ARG A 44 7.98 -6.49 -6.94
CA ARG A 44 7.39 -5.63 -7.95
C ARG A 44 8.49 -5.05 -8.83
N VAL A 45 8.39 -5.21 -10.13
CA VAL A 45 9.32 -4.63 -11.10
C VAL A 45 8.95 -3.16 -11.33
N ASN A 46 9.95 -2.28 -11.37
CA ASN A 46 9.72 -0.90 -11.74
C ASN A 46 9.33 -0.81 -13.22
N THR A 47 8.16 -0.24 -13.52
CA THR A 47 7.65 -0.15 -14.90
C THR A 47 8.45 0.81 -15.79
N LEU A 48 9.41 1.56 -15.23
CA LEU A 48 10.39 2.33 -15.98
C LEU A 48 11.47 1.47 -16.66
N ILE A 49 11.56 0.18 -16.30
CA ILE A 49 12.38 -0.81 -16.98
C ILE A 49 11.52 -1.88 -17.63
N ASP A 50 12.09 -2.62 -18.58
CA ASP A 50 11.37 -3.71 -19.27
C ASP A 50 11.12 -4.89 -18.32
N PHE A 51 9.84 -5.21 -18.09
CA PHE A 51 9.43 -6.32 -17.23
C PHE A 51 9.99 -7.67 -17.71
N GLU A 52 9.96 -7.93 -19.01
CA GLU A 52 10.43 -9.21 -19.56
C GLU A 52 11.94 -9.37 -19.38
N SER A 53 12.71 -8.29 -19.47
CA SER A 53 14.14 -8.30 -19.16
C SER A 53 14.40 -8.69 -17.71
N ALA A 54 13.68 -8.07 -16.76
CA ALA A 54 13.79 -8.40 -15.34
C ALA A 54 13.40 -9.86 -15.07
N PHE A 55 12.28 -10.33 -15.64
CA PHE A 55 11.84 -11.71 -15.52
C PHE A 55 12.91 -12.70 -16.00
N ARG A 56 13.50 -12.48 -17.18
CA ARG A 56 14.58 -13.34 -17.71
C ARG A 56 15.79 -13.36 -16.81
N ASP A 57 16.21 -12.22 -16.27
CA ASP A 57 17.39 -12.14 -15.41
C ASP A 57 17.18 -12.85 -14.08
N PHE A 58 16.04 -12.65 -13.42
CA PHE A 58 15.73 -13.36 -12.18
C PHE A 58 15.53 -14.87 -12.42
N SER A 59 14.97 -15.26 -13.58
CA SER A 59 14.78 -16.68 -13.94
C SER A 59 16.08 -17.46 -14.12
N LYS A 60 17.22 -16.78 -14.33
CA LYS A 60 18.55 -17.45 -14.39
C LYS A 60 19.00 -17.97 -13.03
N GLN A 61 18.56 -17.33 -11.94
CA GLN A 61 19.06 -17.58 -10.58
C GLN A 61 18.01 -18.24 -9.67
N HIS A 62 16.73 -18.02 -9.97
CA HIS A 62 15.62 -18.49 -9.14
C HIS A 62 14.51 -19.09 -10.01
N LYS A 63 13.70 -19.96 -9.40
CA LYS A 63 12.43 -20.38 -10.00
C LYS A 63 11.42 -19.22 -9.85
N VAL A 64 11.25 -18.43 -10.89
CA VAL A 64 10.38 -17.24 -10.89
C VAL A 64 9.10 -17.53 -11.65
N GLU A 65 7.98 -17.08 -11.12
CA GLU A 65 6.68 -17.09 -11.77
C GLU A 65 6.16 -15.65 -11.89
N LYS A 66 5.33 -15.38 -12.90
CA LYS A 66 4.63 -14.10 -13.06
C LYS A 66 3.33 -14.16 -12.27
N ASP A 67 2.91 -13.07 -11.65
CA ASP A 67 1.60 -13.04 -11.00
C ASP A 67 0.47 -12.92 -12.03
N ASP A 68 -0.62 -13.66 -11.80
CA ASP A 68 -1.76 -13.69 -12.73
C ASP A 68 -2.62 -12.41 -12.70
N ILE A 69 -2.53 -11.62 -11.63
CA ILE A 69 -3.39 -10.44 -11.41
C ILE A 69 -2.59 -9.15 -11.54
N VAL A 70 -1.38 -9.11 -10.98
CA VAL A 70 -0.54 -7.91 -10.94
C VAL A 70 0.57 -8.05 -11.99
N SER A 71 0.43 -7.35 -13.11
CA SER A 71 1.28 -7.53 -14.31
C SER A 71 2.77 -7.26 -14.10
N ASP A 72 3.11 -6.39 -13.14
CA ASP A 72 4.48 -6.02 -12.80
C ASP A 72 5.01 -6.79 -11.58
N LEU A 73 4.37 -7.88 -11.16
CA LEU A 73 4.75 -8.64 -9.98
C LEU A 73 5.37 -10.00 -10.34
N LEU A 74 6.53 -10.26 -9.74
CA LEU A 74 7.25 -11.53 -9.78
C LEU A 74 7.06 -12.29 -8.46
N VAL A 75 6.87 -13.61 -8.58
CA VAL A 75 6.71 -14.55 -7.48
C VAL A 75 7.95 -15.44 -7.42
N LEU A 76 8.68 -15.35 -6.31
CA LEU A 76 9.90 -16.11 -6.05
C LEU A 76 9.69 -17.12 -4.93
N PRO A 77 10.56 -18.15 -4.83
CA PRO A 77 10.43 -19.18 -3.81
C PRO A 77 10.52 -18.59 -2.40
N PRO A 78 9.88 -19.23 -1.41
CA PRO A 78 10.02 -18.80 -0.03
C PRO A 78 11.47 -18.81 0.45
N GLY A 79 11.87 -17.77 1.19
CA GLY A 79 13.22 -17.64 1.73
C GLY A 79 14.24 -17.00 0.79
N THR A 80 13.84 -16.60 -0.42
CA THR A 80 14.70 -15.78 -1.29
C THR A 80 14.98 -14.43 -0.63
N ASP A 81 16.26 -14.18 -0.37
CA ASP A 81 16.77 -12.92 0.15
C ASP A 81 17.30 -12.04 -0.99
N LEU A 82 16.77 -10.83 -1.07
CA LEU A 82 17.11 -9.82 -2.07
C LEU A 82 17.44 -8.48 -1.43
N HIS A 83 17.55 -8.39 -0.10
CA HIS A 83 17.72 -7.13 0.60
C HIS A 83 18.99 -6.38 0.15
N ASP A 84 20.06 -7.12 -0.14
CA ASP A 84 21.32 -6.58 -0.64
C ASP A 84 21.48 -6.60 -2.17
N HIS A 85 20.47 -7.07 -2.89
CA HIS A 85 20.52 -7.26 -4.34
C HIS A 85 20.64 -5.91 -5.08
N ALA A 86 21.47 -5.87 -6.14
CA ALA A 86 21.74 -4.65 -6.90
C ALA A 86 20.45 -4.02 -7.46
N SER A 87 19.53 -4.85 -7.97
CA SER A 87 18.24 -4.39 -8.51
C SER A 87 17.32 -3.73 -7.47
N VAL A 88 17.48 -4.06 -6.17
CA VAL A 88 16.73 -3.38 -5.10
C VAL A 88 17.39 -2.02 -4.82
N LYS A 89 18.72 -2.01 -4.69
CA LYS A 89 19.50 -0.80 -4.37
C LYS A 89 19.43 0.28 -5.45
N ASN A 90 19.31 -0.13 -6.71
CA ASN A 90 19.20 0.78 -7.85
C ASN A 90 17.75 1.11 -8.24
N GLY A 91 16.74 0.68 -7.47
CA GLY A 91 15.33 0.97 -7.73
C GLY A 91 14.72 0.27 -8.96
N SER A 92 15.39 -0.75 -9.53
CA SER A 92 14.83 -1.56 -10.63
C SER A 92 13.68 -2.46 -10.16
N ILE A 93 13.72 -2.88 -8.89
CA ILE A 93 12.68 -3.68 -8.27
C ILE A 93 12.38 -3.19 -6.84
N PHE A 94 11.18 -3.51 -6.36
CA PHE A 94 10.72 -3.21 -5.01
C PHE A 94 10.32 -4.50 -4.30
N LEU A 95 10.78 -4.67 -3.06
CA LEU A 95 10.34 -5.76 -2.19
C LEU A 95 8.97 -5.40 -1.62
N GLN A 96 7.91 -5.84 -2.29
CA GLN A 96 6.53 -5.49 -1.95
C GLN A 96 5.64 -6.73 -2.04
N GLY A 97 4.83 -6.97 -1.00
CA GLY A 97 3.86 -8.06 -1.00
C GLY A 97 2.72 -7.82 -1.99
N LYS A 98 2.16 -8.92 -2.53
CA LYS A 98 1.05 -8.88 -3.51
C LYS A 98 -0.11 -7.97 -3.10
N ALA A 99 -0.60 -8.09 -1.87
CA ALA A 99 -1.71 -7.27 -1.37
C ALA A 99 -1.40 -5.76 -1.43
N SER A 100 -0.16 -5.37 -1.14
CA SER A 100 0.27 -3.97 -1.24
C SER A 100 0.38 -3.49 -2.69
N SER A 101 0.78 -4.35 -3.62
CA SER A 101 0.87 -4.03 -5.05
C SER A 101 -0.51 -3.96 -5.72
N MET A 102 -1.47 -4.77 -5.26
CA MET A 102 -2.85 -4.75 -5.78
C MET A 102 -3.57 -3.42 -5.57
N VAL A 103 -3.15 -2.60 -4.60
CA VAL A 103 -3.81 -1.31 -4.32
C VAL A 103 -3.69 -0.36 -5.53
N ALA A 104 -2.54 -0.34 -6.20
CA ALA A 104 -2.36 0.47 -7.40
C ALA A 104 -3.22 -0.04 -8.57
N VAL A 105 -3.36 -1.36 -8.71
CA VAL A 105 -4.22 -1.99 -9.72
C VAL A 105 -5.69 -1.65 -9.46
N ALA A 106 -6.13 -1.72 -8.21
CA ALA A 106 -7.50 -1.39 -7.81
C ALA A 106 -7.83 0.10 -8.01
N LEU A 107 -6.85 0.98 -7.82
CA LEU A 107 -7.01 2.41 -8.09
C LEU A 107 -7.15 2.72 -9.58
N GLY A 108 -6.49 1.93 -10.44
CA GLY A 108 -6.58 2.05 -11.90
C GLY A 108 -6.31 3.47 -12.44
N PRO A 109 -5.22 4.14 -12.04
CA PRO A 109 -4.98 5.53 -12.39
C PRO A 109 -4.88 5.72 -13.90
N GLN A 110 -5.60 6.71 -14.44
CA GLN A 110 -5.57 7.02 -15.86
C GLN A 110 -4.44 8.02 -16.19
N PRO A 111 -3.93 8.02 -17.44
CA PRO A 111 -3.04 9.07 -17.90
C PRO A 111 -3.66 10.45 -17.64
N CYS A 112 -2.84 11.37 -17.11
CA CYS A 112 -3.21 12.74 -16.73
C CYS A 112 -3.93 12.93 -15.39
N TRP A 113 -4.30 11.86 -14.69
CA TRP A 113 -4.72 12.01 -13.29
C TRP A 113 -3.56 12.53 -12.43
N GLN A 114 -3.89 13.42 -11.51
CA GLN A 114 -3.04 13.68 -10.35
C GLN A 114 -3.58 12.83 -9.22
N VAL A 115 -2.75 11.93 -8.71
CA VAL A 115 -3.10 11.12 -7.54
C VAL A 115 -2.43 11.77 -6.33
N LEU A 116 -3.06 11.70 -5.17
CA LEU A 116 -2.43 12.02 -3.87
C LEU A 116 -2.30 10.76 -3.05
N ASP A 117 -1.08 10.45 -2.61
CA ASP A 117 -0.81 9.38 -1.66
C ASP A 117 -0.66 10.00 -0.27
N ALA A 118 -1.71 9.88 0.53
CA ALA A 118 -1.88 10.62 1.77
C ALA A 118 -0.96 10.14 2.92
N CYS A 119 -0.38 8.94 2.82
CA CYS A 119 0.45 8.32 3.86
C CYS A 119 1.56 7.46 3.22
N SER A 120 2.38 8.08 2.39
CA SER A 120 3.08 7.37 1.32
C SER A 120 4.25 6.48 1.76
N ALA A 121 4.95 6.81 2.84
CA ALA A 121 6.23 6.15 3.12
C ALA A 121 6.07 4.65 3.51
N PRO A 122 6.89 3.74 2.95
CA PRO A 122 8.16 4.01 2.27
C PRO A 122 8.08 4.35 0.77
N GLY A 123 6.90 4.49 0.16
CA GLY A 123 6.75 4.98 -1.22
C GLY A 123 6.56 3.92 -2.29
N ASN A 124 6.44 2.64 -1.90
CA ASN A 124 6.35 1.53 -2.85
C ASN A 124 4.99 1.46 -3.58
N LYS A 125 4.02 2.34 -3.31
CA LYS A 125 2.70 2.34 -3.95
C LYS A 125 2.51 3.46 -4.97
N THR A 126 3.52 4.32 -5.14
CA THR A 126 3.37 5.63 -5.78
C THR A 126 3.77 5.61 -7.26
N GLY A 127 2.97 6.24 -8.15
CA GLY A 127 3.27 6.52 -9.57
C GLY A 127 2.47 7.72 -10.10
N LYS A 128 3.14 8.78 -10.59
CA LYS A 128 2.58 10.11 -10.95
C LYS A 128 1.71 10.78 -9.85
N ILE A 129 2.32 11.17 -8.73
CA ILE A 129 1.59 11.48 -7.48
C ILE A 129 2.26 12.59 -6.67
N THR A 130 1.47 13.38 -5.95
CA THR A 130 1.93 14.08 -4.74
C THR A 130 1.95 13.10 -3.56
N ALA A 131 3.12 12.76 -3.03
CA ALA A 131 3.29 11.82 -1.93
C ALA A 131 3.42 12.57 -0.61
N CYS A 132 2.41 12.48 0.26
CA CYS A 132 2.37 13.15 1.55
C CYS A 132 2.85 12.22 2.67
N GLU A 133 3.74 12.71 3.52
CA GLU A 133 4.19 12.00 4.73
C GLU A 133 4.45 12.99 5.86
N LEU A 134 4.03 12.61 7.07
CA LEU A 134 4.14 13.45 8.26
C LEU A 134 5.49 13.31 8.96
N ASN A 135 6.08 12.12 8.94
CA ASN A 135 7.32 11.86 9.66
C ASN A 135 8.56 12.19 8.80
N LYS A 136 9.40 13.11 9.26
CA LYS A 136 10.62 13.57 8.57
C LYS A 136 11.58 12.44 8.16
N ASP A 137 11.79 11.44 9.01
CA ASP A 137 12.71 10.33 8.68
C ASP A 137 12.11 9.38 7.63
N ARG A 138 10.77 9.30 7.58
CA ARG A 138 10.04 8.56 6.54
C ARG A 138 9.99 9.33 5.23
N VAL A 139 9.89 10.66 5.27
CA VAL A 139 10.03 11.54 4.09
C VAL A 139 11.38 11.32 3.42
N LYS A 140 12.49 11.33 4.19
CA LYS A 140 13.81 11.08 3.62
C LYS A 140 13.90 9.73 2.89
N ARG A 141 13.32 8.68 3.47
CA ARG A 141 13.26 7.35 2.82
C ARG A 141 12.41 7.35 1.55
N LEU A 142 11.33 8.10 1.54
CA LEU A 142 10.48 8.27 0.36
C LEU A 142 11.23 9.03 -0.74
N GLU A 143 11.92 10.13 -0.41
CA GLU A 143 12.77 10.88 -1.34
C GLU A 143 13.87 10.00 -1.94
N ASP A 144 14.55 9.21 -1.10
CA ASP A 144 15.55 8.24 -1.55
C ASP A 144 14.92 7.21 -2.52
N THR A 145 13.75 6.67 -2.18
CA THR A 145 13.04 5.71 -3.03
C THR A 145 12.66 6.31 -4.39
N VAL A 146 12.12 7.54 -4.40
CA VAL A 146 11.80 8.27 -5.64
C VAL A 146 13.05 8.48 -6.47
N LYS A 147 14.14 8.95 -5.85
CA LYS A 147 15.42 9.17 -6.52
C LYS A 147 16.00 7.89 -7.14
N TYR A 148 16.03 6.78 -6.40
CA TYR A 148 16.55 5.51 -6.90
C TYR A 148 15.66 4.90 -7.98
N SER A 149 14.34 5.07 -7.87
CA SER A 149 13.41 4.57 -8.89
C SER A 149 13.52 5.31 -10.23
N GLY A 150 14.07 6.53 -10.25
CA GLY A 150 14.09 7.38 -11.44
C GLY A 150 12.74 8.04 -11.76
N ALA A 151 11.76 7.98 -10.85
CA ALA A 151 10.45 8.60 -11.03
C ALA A 151 10.56 10.14 -10.99
N SER A 152 10.46 10.77 -12.17
CA SER A 152 10.50 12.24 -12.31
C SER A 152 9.16 12.92 -12.05
N ASN A 153 8.11 12.14 -11.81
CA ASN A 153 6.73 12.58 -11.74
C ASN A 153 6.13 12.45 -10.32
N VAL A 154 6.97 12.34 -9.30
CA VAL A 154 6.56 12.26 -7.90
C VAL A 154 7.04 13.49 -7.16
N GLU A 155 6.11 14.22 -6.56
CA GLU A 155 6.41 15.35 -5.68
C GLU A 155 6.25 14.90 -4.23
N VAL A 156 7.28 15.06 -3.41
CA VAL A 156 7.22 14.68 -1.99
C VAL A 156 6.80 15.88 -1.16
N LEU A 157 5.68 15.74 -0.46
CA LEU A 157 5.13 16.75 0.45
C LEU A 157 5.33 16.30 1.90
N HIS A 158 6.23 16.97 2.61
CA HIS A 158 6.33 16.80 4.06
C HIS A 158 5.21 17.60 4.74
N GLY A 159 4.19 16.90 5.22
CA GLY A 159 3.01 17.55 5.78
C GLY A 159 2.03 16.58 6.41
N ASN A 160 1.05 17.14 7.13
CA ASN A 160 -0.10 16.39 7.61
C ASN A 160 -1.17 16.39 6.52
N PHE A 161 -1.56 15.21 6.03
CA PHE A 161 -2.65 15.07 5.08
C PHE A 161 -3.93 15.79 5.53
N LEU A 162 -4.26 15.78 6.83
CA LEU A 162 -5.45 16.44 7.38
C LEU A 162 -5.44 17.97 7.28
N ASN A 163 -4.30 18.57 6.92
CA ASN A 163 -4.14 20.02 6.76
C ASN A 163 -4.15 20.43 5.29
N ILE A 164 -4.27 19.49 4.36
CA ILE A 164 -4.37 19.80 2.93
C ILE A 164 -5.76 20.39 2.67
N SER A 165 -5.80 21.63 2.17
CA SER A 165 -7.09 22.27 1.89
C SER A 165 -7.73 21.64 0.65
N THR A 166 -9.01 21.29 0.79
CA THR A 166 -9.85 20.79 -0.31
C THR A 166 -10.18 21.88 -1.33
N GLU A 167 -9.96 23.15 -0.96
CA GLU A 167 -10.25 24.33 -1.77
C GLU A 167 -9.01 24.88 -2.51
N ASP A 168 -7.83 24.29 -2.29
CA ASP A 168 -6.62 24.74 -2.96
C ASP A 168 -6.68 24.44 -4.47
N PRO A 169 -6.47 25.45 -5.34
CA PRO A 169 -6.37 25.25 -6.78
C PRO A 169 -5.31 24.21 -7.19
N LEU A 170 -4.23 24.06 -6.42
CA LEU A 170 -3.18 23.04 -6.64
C LEU A 170 -3.72 21.62 -6.56
N TYR A 171 -4.72 21.36 -5.69
CA TYR A 171 -5.29 20.04 -5.46
C TYR A 171 -6.65 19.82 -6.16
N THR A 172 -7.12 20.81 -6.93
CA THR A 172 -8.38 20.68 -7.71
C THR A 172 -8.31 19.53 -8.72
N LYS A 173 -7.13 19.24 -9.28
CA LYS A 173 -6.86 18.11 -10.18
C LYS A 173 -6.56 16.80 -9.45
N VAL A 174 -6.22 16.86 -8.15
CA VAL A 174 -6.01 15.70 -7.27
C VAL A 174 -7.32 14.98 -6.91
N ARG A 175 -8.47 15.65 -7.08
CA ARG A 175 -9.82 15.07 -6.86
C ARG A 175 -10.14 13.82 -7.68
N ALA A 176 -9.33 13.48 -8.69
CA ALA A 176 -9.53 12.27 -9.48
C ALA A 176 -9.26 10.98 -8.67
N ALA A 177 -8.29 11.01 -7.74
CA ALA A 177 -7.91 9.82 -6.98
C ALA A 177 -7.06 10.16 -5.73
N ILE A 178 -7.47 9.65 -4.57
CA ILE A 178 -6.68 9.67 -3.33
C ILE A 178 -6.37 8.23 -2.92
N LEU A 179 -5.08 7.93 -2.75
CA LEU A 179 -4.61 6.70 -2.14
C LEU A 179 -4.40 6.92 -0.65
N LEU A 180 -5.12 6.16 0.18
CA LEU A 180 -5.05 6.27 1.64
C LEU A 180 -4.53 4.95 2.25
N ASP A 181 -3.24 4.94 2.61
CA ASP A 181 -2.58 3.82 3.32
C ASP A 181 -2.07 4.26 4.71
N PRO A 182 -2.98 4.53 5.66
CA PRO A 182 -2.62 5.08 6.94
C PRO A 182 -1.89 4.06 7.79
N SER A 183 -1.12 4.53 8.77
CA SER A 183 -0.53 3.66 9.79
C SER A 183 -1.60 2.77 10.40
N CYS A 184 -1.32 1.47 10.44
CA CYS A 184 -2.22 0.45 10.97
C CYS A 184 -1.53 -0.37 12.06
N SER A 185 -2.27 -1.26 12.71
CA SER A 185 -1.73 -2.16 13.73
C SER A 185 -0.74 -3.19 13.19
N CYS A 186 -0.65 -3.34 11.85
CA CYS A 186 0.17 -4.32 11.11
C CYS A 186 -0.12 -5.79 11.47
N SER A 187 -1.30 -6.10 12.01
CA SER A 187 -1.66 -7.48 12.41
C SER A 187 -1.62 -8.47 11.24
N GLY A 188 -1.95 -8.03 10.01
CA GLY A 188 -1.90 -8.86 8.80
C GLY A 188 -0.49 -9.27 8.33
N THR A 189 0.56 -8.63 8.85
CA THR A 189 1.98 -8.96 8.54
C THR A 189 2.73 -9.53 9.74
N ALA A 190 2.05 -9.84 10.85
CA ALA A 190 2.65 -10.37 12.08
C ALA A 190 3.46 -11.67 11.85
N VAL A 191 3.03 -12.49 10.89
CA VAL A 191 3.75 -13.71 10.48
C VAL A 191 5.10 -13.39 9.83
N ASP A 192 5.17 -12.29 9.06
CA ASP A 192 6.37 -11.88 8.31
C ASP A 192 7.37 -11.13 9.21
N LYS A 193 6.90 -10.54 10.31
CA LYS A 193 7.75 -9.90 11.34
C LYS A 193 8.34 -10.88 12.35
N LEU A 194 8.00 -12.17 12.26
CA LEU A 194 8.35 -13.18 13.25
C LEU A 194 7.88 -12.79 14.68
N ASP A 195 6.80 -11.99 14.81
CA ASP A 195 6.32 -11.49 16.10
C ASP A 195 5.91 -12.65 17.04
N HIS A 196 5.54 -13.79 16.47
CA HIS A 196 5.24 -15.06 17.17
C HIS A 196 6.46 -15.74 17.80
N LEU A 197 7.68 -15.29 17.50
CA LEU A 197 8.93 -15.74 18.14
C LEU A 197 9.36 -14.84 19.29
N LEU A 198 8.66 -13.73 19.54
CA LEU A 198 8.92 -12.90 20.70
C LEU A 198 8.43 -13.63 21.97
N PRO A 199 9.24 -13.70 23.05
CA PRO A 199 8.86 -14.35 24.30
C PRO A 199 7.57 -13.81 24.94
N SER A 200 7.13 -12.62 24.50
CA SER A 200 5.92 -11.95 24.93
C SER A 200 4.65 -12.45 24.25
N PHE A 201 4.72 -13.18 23.13
CA PHE A 201 3.56 -13.54 22.31
C PHE A 201 2.84 -14.78 22.87
N THR A 202 1.70 -14.59 23.53
CA THR A 202 0.81 -15.69 23.95
C THR A 202 -0.53 -15.61 23.22
N ALA A 203 -1.13 -16.77 22.91
CA ALA A 203 -2.41 -16.86 22.19
C ALA A 203 -3.58 -16.11 22.89
N ALA A 204 -3.46 -15.81 24.19
CA ALA A 204 -4.41 -15.02 24.97
C ALA A 204 -4.36 -13.50 24.65
N GLN A 205 -3.26 -12.98 24.11
CA GLN A 205 -3.09 -11.54 23.86
C GLN A 205 -3.72 -11.04 22.57
N ALA A 206 -4.07 -11.91 21.61
CA ALA A 206 -4.69 -11.49 20.35
C ALA A 206 -6.04 -10.76 20.57
N VAL A 207 -6.74 -11.07 21.67
CA VAL A 207 -7.98 -10.41 22.08
C VAL A 207 -7.71 -9.08 22.82
N GLU A 208 -6.64 -8.98 23.60
CA GLU A 208 -6.26 -7.73 24.30
C GLU A 208 -5.62 -6.67 23.38
N VAL A 209 -4.95 -7.07 22.28
CA VAL A 209 -4.31 -6.10 21.36
C VAL A 209 -5.31 -5.11 20.77
N ALA A 210 -6.55 -5.55 20.53
CA ALA A 210 -7.62 -4.72 19.97
C ALA A 210 -8.03 -3.54 20.86
N ASP A 211 -7.82 -3.63 22.18
CA ASP A 211 -8.32 -2.65 23.15
C ASP A 211 -7.25 -1.69 23.68
N THR A 212 -6.02 -1.79 23.15
CA THR A 212 -4.92 -0.91 23.55
C THR A 212 -5.20 0.55 23.14
N PRO A 213 -4.78 1.54 23.95
CA PRO A 213 -4.87 2.96 23.58
C PRO A 213 -4.27 3.27 22.21
N ARG A 214 -3.23 2.52 21.83
CA ARG A 214 -2.59 2.60 20.51
C ARG A 214 -3.56 2.24 19.38
N VAL A 215 -4.26 1.12 19.47
CA VAL A 215 -5.20 0.68 18.42
C VAL A 215 -6.38 1.65 18.32
N LYS A 216 -6.88 2.16 19.44
CA LYS A 216 -7.93 3.20 19.46
C LYS A 216 -7.48 4.51 18.78
N ASN A 217 -6.27 4.97 19.07
CA ASN A 217 -5.70 6.16 18.43
C ASN A 217 -5.49 5.98 16.92
N LEU A 218 -5.03 4.79 16.50
CA LEU A 218 -4.90 4.45 15.08
C LEU A 218 -6.26 4.46 14.39
N ALA A 219 -7.28 3.82 14.96
CA ALA A 219 -8.64 3.81 14.40
C ALA A 219 -9.24 5.23 14.30
N ALA A 220 -9.03 6.06 15.32
CA ALA A 220 -9.49 7.45 15.29
C ALA A 220 -8.79 8.27 14.18
N PHE A 221 -7.48 8.10 14.02
CA PHE A 221 -6.73 8.75 12.93
C PHE A 221 -7.22 8.28 11.56
N GLN A 222 -7.34 6.97 11.36
CA GLN A 222 -7.83 6.37 10.12
C GLN A 222 -9.23 6.89 9.74
N SER A 223 -10.13 6.98 10.72
CA SER A 223 -11.49 7.51 10.51
C SER A 223 -11.46 8.98 10.06
N ARG A 224 -10.62 9.81 10.70
CA ARG A 224 -10.47 11.22 10.33
C ARG A 224 -9.85 11.38 8.94
N ALA A 225 -8.85 10.58 8.62
CA ALA A 225 -8.20 10.61 7.31
C ALA A 225 -9.17 10.19 6.20
N LEU A 226 -10.00 9.16 6.44
CA LEU A 226 -11.03 8.75 5.48
C LEU A 226 -12.08 9.86 5.29
N ALA A 227 -12.59 10.44 6.39
CA ALA A 227 -13.56 11.52 6.31
C ALA A 227 -13.00 12.73 5.54
N HIS A 228 -11.72 13.06 5.76
CA HIS A 228 -11.05 14.13 5.03
C HIS A 228 -10.91 13.79 3.54
N ALA A 229 -10.44 12.60 3.19
CA ALA A 229 -10.30 12.16 1.79
C ALA A 229 -11.65 12.18 1.03
N LEU A 230 -12.76 11.84 1.69
CA LEU A 230 -14.10 11.90 1.09
C LEU A 230 -14.67 13.32 0.99
N SER A 231 -14.08 14.28 1.70
CA SER A 231 -14.47 15.70 1.64
C SER A 231 -13.68 16.51 0.61
N CYS A 232 -12.63 15.92 0.02
CA CYS A 232 -11.74 16.55 -0.96
C CYS A 232 -12.38 16.74 -2.34
#